data_AF-R6ZYV7-F1
#
_entry.id   AF-R6ZYV7-F1
#
_cell.length_a   1.000
_cell.length_b   1.000
_cell.length_c   1.000
_cell.angle_alpha   90.00
_cell.angle_beta   90.00
_cell.angle_gamma   90.00
#
_symmetry.space_group_name_H-M   'P 1'
#
loop_
_entity.id
_entity.type
_entity.pdbx_description
1 polymer ?
#
loop_
_entity_poly.entity_id
_entity_poly.type
_entity_poly.pdbx_seq_one_letter_code
_entity_poly.pdbx_strand_id
1 'polypeptide(L)'
;MGQRIRYNFNLLLFLTAGILAMVFSDECAQAKVKTTIKNGVCIVSGKGAMTDDYGYNKEIKKVIIKDGVTSLPEEAFTKCRNLKEVSIADSVKKIGAYAFMGTDLRKITIPNSVKKMGDGVLNYCKNLERIKMPGNVKLGYSDEIYRRIQYDLGSPVKTIQLTSSLNLNTFTYLAAENVIVSKKDPRYTSIDGLIYTKDGKSLVRIPSHRKTAVIAEGCTEFCTNAIEWCAIDSDKGYTGCQKLKSVVLPKSIRTIDVRKFVGDLQPVPFYDASQSTVFYDAAATGKKYLSFTLQNKDMTWEQISFLHNKFNTPYLKLYKQVPGAFGPGSEQGFVTSKDGTALLKYIGKENDVHIPQGITQIGEGAFSGAPLTEVTIPKSVITIDSDAFLNCKKLAKVTFEGTPSVIACSAFTERSLLIEPGSIAIQYTWAVPCNIKGSRSYYTISFYCLPLEGADGYELQISTVENFAKNKTKTFNVKKDGKRVCRRIPNYLSNMLYYRVRPYKLMGQTKFYGQWTHNRFDP
;
A
#
# COMPACT_ATOMS: atom_id res chain seq x y z
N MET A 1 86.59 54.10 32.70
CA MET A 1 86.77 53.15 31.58
C MET A 1 86.02 51.88 31.94
N GLY A 2 85.05 51.45 31.13
CA GLY A 2 84.32 50.19 31.36
C GLY A 2 82.82 50.34 31.16
N GLN A 3 82.39 50.20 29.89
CA GLN A 3 81.01 50.19 29.44
C GLN A 3 80.17 49.14 30.19
N ARG A 4 78.97 49.54 30.61
CA ARG A 4 77.87 48.66 30.98
C ARG A 4 76.67 48.96 30.09
N ILE A 5 76.17 47.89 29.47
CA ILE A 5 74.76 47.48 29.47
C ILE A 5 73.76 48.31 28.61
N ARG A 6 73.35 47.62 27.52
CA ARG A 6 72.00 47.43 26.97
C ARG A 6 71.26 48.55 26.22
N TYR A 7 70.81 48.06 25.05
CA TYR A 7 69.58 48.34 24.28
C TYR A 7 69.43 49.72 23.64
N ASN A 8 69.36 49.71 22.30
CA ASN A 8 68.12 50.00 21.58
C ASN A 8 68.31 49.53 20.11
N PHE A 9 67.58 48.53 19.62
CA PHE A 9 66.23 48.71 19.07
C PHE A 9 66.14 50.02 18.31
N ASN A 10 66.64 50.08 17.06
CA ASN A 10 66.18 51.04 16.02
C ASN A 10 66.95 50.99 14.68
N LEU A 11 67.74 49.95 14.39
CA LEU A 11 68.43 49.85 13.08
C LEU A 11 68.09 48.59 12.28
N LEU A 12 66.88 48.06 12.49
CA LEU A 12 66.30 47.01 11.65
C LEU A 12 64.80 47.27 11.43
N LEU A 13 64.44 48.53 11.13
CA LEU A 13 63.04 48.94 10.91
C LEU A 13 62.82 49.79 9.65
N PHE A 14 63.85 50.02 8.82
CA PHE A 14 63.72 50.83 7.60
C PHE A 14 64.05 50.10 6.28
N LEU A 15 64.38 48.81 6.32
CA LEU A 15 64.58 47.99 5.09
C LEU A 15 63.61 46.82 4.93
N THR A 16 62.68 46.62 5.87
CA THR A 16 61.62 45.61 5.78
C THR A 16 60.24 46.19 5.41
N ALA A 17 60.06 47.52 5.45
CA ALA A 17 58.80 48.16 5.06
C ALA A 17 58.69 48.42 3.54
N GLY A 18 59.81 48.51 2.81
CA GLY A 18 59.83 48.82 1.37
C GLY A 18 59.73 47.61 0.43
N ILE A 19 60.01 46.39 0.93
CA ILE A 19 59.94 45.15 0.13
C ILE A 19 58.75 44.27 0.55
N LEU A 20 58.13 44.53 1.71
CA LEU A 20 56.90 43.85 2.11
C LEU A 20 55.63 44.50 1.52
N ALA A 21 55.70 45.75 1.05
CA ALA A 21 54.57 46.44 0.40
C ALA A 21 54.42 46.11 -1.11
N MET A 22 55.36 45.39 -1.72
CA MET A 22 55.26 44.93 -3.13
C MET A 22 54.93 43.44 -3.30
N VAL A 23 54.67 42.70 -2.20
CA VAL A 23 54.25 41.28 -2.26
C VAL A 23 52.93 41.01 -1.51
N PHE A 24 52.22 42.06 -1.07
CA PHE A 24 50.84 41.97 -0.55
C PHE A 24 49.83 42.80 -1.34
N SER A 25 49.99 42.88 -2.67
CA SER A 25 48.87 43.24 -3.56
C SER A 25 48.23 42.04 -4.25
N ASP A 26 48.70 40.82 -3.98
CA ASP A 26 48.00 39.57 -4.36
C ASP A 26 47.12 39.06 -3.21
N GLU A 27 46.43 39.97 -2.53
CA GLU A 27 45.10 39.65 -2.01
C GLU A 27 44.20 39.31 -3.22
N CYS A 28 44.32 38.07 -3.66
CA CYS A 28 43.29 37.24 -4.24
C CYS A 28 42.18 38.04 -4.94
N ALA A 29 42.50 38.68 -6.08
CA ALA A 29 41.50 39.03 -7.07
C ALA A 29 40.96 37.70 -7.64
N GLN A 30 40.16 36.99 -6.85
CA GLN A 30 39.43 35.82 -7.28
C GLN A 30 38.51 36.32 -8.37
N ALA A 31 38.88 36.07 -9.63
CA ALA A 31 38.09 36.54 -10.75
C ALA A 31 36.63 36.09 -10.53
N LYS A 32 35.74 37.06 -10.32
CA LYS A 32 34.29 36.84 -10.19
C LYS A 32 33.84 35.94 -11.32
N VAL A 33 32.83 35.09 -11.07
CA VAL A 33 32.30 34.22 -12.12
C VAL A 33 31.93 35.05 -13.36
N LYS A 34 32.43 34.62 -14.51
CA LYS A 34 32.23 35.22 -15.83
C LYS A 34 31.82 34.11 -16.80
N THR A 35 31.03 34.50 -17.80
CA THR A 35 30.58 33.61 -18.86
C THR A 35 31.08 34.10 -20.21
N THR A 36 31.46 33.17 -21.09
CA THR A 36 31.77 33.45 -22.49
C THR A 36 30.99 32.50 -23.37
N ILE A 37 30.29 33.04 -24.38
CA ILE A 37 29.56 32.26 -25.38
C ILE A 37 30.24 32.48 -26.72
N LYS A 38 30.79 31.41 -27.31
CA LYS A 38 31.39 31.45 -28.65
C LYS A 38 31.03 30.19 -29.41
N ASN A 39 30.53 30.35 -30.64
CA ASN A 39 30.14 29.24 -31.53
C ASN A 39 29.19 28.22 -30.85
N GLY A 40 28.27 28.73 -30.01
CA GLY A 40 27.33 27.92 -29.24
C GLY A 40 27.92 27.16 -28.05
N VAL A 41 29.17 27.42 -27.66
CA VAL A 41 29.78 26.91 -26.43
C VAL A 41 29.76 28.00 -25.37
N CYS A 42 29.02 27.76 -24.30
CA CYS A 42 28.96 28.59 -23.10
C CYS A 42 29.97 28.07 -22.07
N ILE A 43 30.96 28.88 -21.72
CA ILE A 43 31.98 28.58 -20.71
C ILE A 43 31.75 29.49 -19.52
N VAL A 44 31.46 28.90 -18.35
CA VAL A 44 31.34 29.59 -17.07
C VAL A 44 32.59 29.32 -16.25
N SER A 45 33.30 30.37 -15.85
CA SER A 45 34.60 30.26 -15.17
C SER A 45 34.80 31.38 -14.16
N GLY A 46 35.77 31.22 -13.26
CA GLY A 46 36.00 32.12 -12.13
C GLY A 46 35.60 31.46 -10.81
N LYS A 47 35.60 32.23 -9.73
CA LYS A 47 35.40 31.71 -8.38
C LYS A 47 34.11 32.24 -7.76
N GLY A 48 33.33 31.34 -7.16
CA GLY A 48 32.08 31.68 -6.46
C GLY A 48 30.82 31.28 -7.23
N ALA A 49 29.70 31.90 -6.87
CA ALA A 49 28.39 31.60 -7.46
C ALA A 49 28.27 32.20 -8.86
N MET A 50 27.75 31.42 -9.81
CA MET A 50 27.18 31.98 -11.03
C MET A 50 25.90 32.73 -10.68
N THR A 51 25.76 33.96 -11.16
CA THR A 51 24.59 34.83 -10.90
C THR A 51 23.73 35.04 -12.13
N ASP A 52 24.31 34.88 -13.32
CA ASP A 52 23.63 35.19 -14.58
C ASP A 52 22.72 34.03 -14.99
N ASP A 53 21.58 34.38 -15.58
CA ASP A 53 20.64 33.46 -16.21
C ASP A 53 20.80 33.51 -17.75
N TYR A 54 20.96 32.34 -18.37
CA TYR A 54 21.02 32.16 -19.83
C TYR A 54 19.82 31.39 -20.37
N GLY A 55 18.72 31.41 -19.65
CA GLY A 55 17.44 30.86 -20.05
C GLY A 55 17.03 31.28 -21.47
N TYR A 56 16.33 30.39 -22.16
CA TYR A 56 15.77 30.57 -23.50
C TYR A 56 16.80 30.85 -24.60
N ASN A 57 18.10 30.78 -24.31
CA ASN A 57 19.14 31.04 -25.29
C ASN A 57 19.18 29.94 -26.37
N LYS A 58 18.99 30.33 -27.63
CA LYS A 58 18.91 29.43 -28.78
C LYS A 58 20.28 29.10 -29.39
N GLU A 59 21.32 29.85 -29.05
CA GLU A 59 22.67 29.66 -29.57
C GLU A 59 23.45 28.62 -28.77
N ILE A 60 23.17 28.48 -27.47
CA ILE A 60 23.86 27.56 -26.57
C ILE A 60 23.55 26.11 -26.95
N LYS A 61 24.60 25.41 -27.38
CA LYS A 61 24.61 23.97 -27.71
C LYS A 61 25.38 23.15 -26.69
N LYS A 62 26.35 23.77 -26.01
CA LYS A 62 27.21 23.14 -25.01
C LYS A 62 27.48 24.10 -23.85
N VAL A 63 27.49 23.59 -22.63
CA VAL A 63 27.84 24.32 -21.41
C VAL A 63 29.03 23.64 -20.73
N ILE A 64 30.01 24.44 -20.31
CA ILE A 64 31.17 24.00 -19.54
C ILE A 64 31.28 24.88 -18.29
N ILE A 65 30.94 24.30 -17.13
CA ILE A 65 31.13 24.93 -15.82
C ILE A 65 32.50 24.49 -15.29
N LYS A 66 33.46 25.43 -15.24
CA LYS A 66 34.85 25.15 -14.82
C LYS A 66 35.01 25.16 -13.29
N ASP A 67 36.16 24.64 -12.85
CA ASP A 67 36.59 24.69 -11.46
C ASP A 67 36.60 26.13 -10.93
N GLY A 68 36.22 26.27 -9.65
CA GLY A 68 36.06 27.54 -8.96
C GLY A 68 34.60 27.98 -8.84
N VAL A 69 33.74 27.61 -9.79
CA VAL A 69 32.30 27.87 -9.72
C VAL A 69 31.68 27.00 -8.63
N THR A 70 30.96 27.60 -7.68
CA THR A 70 30.41 26.92 -6.50
C THR A 70 28.91 26.67 -6.57
N SER A 71 28.17 27.40 -7.40
CA SER A 71 26.73 27.18 -7.60
C SER A 71 26.21 27.70 -8.93
N LEU A 72 25.13 27.08 -9.42
CA LEU A 72 24.32 27.58 -10.53
C LEU A 72 23.04 28.23 -9.99
N PRO A 73 22.57 29.36 -10.56
CA PRO A 73 21.36 30.02 -10.13
C PRO A 73 20.11 29.24 -10.55
N GLU A 74 18.95 29.69 -10.09
CA GLU A 74 17.66 29.25 -10.63
C GLU A 74 17.56 29.60 -12.12
N GLU A 75 16.92 28.72 -12.89
CA GLU A 75 16.68 28.86 -14.32
C GLU A 75 17.92 29.02 -15.22
N ALA A 76 19.15 28.89 -14.69
CA ALA A 76 20.43 29.17 -15.34
C ALA A 76 20.56 28.87 -16.86
N PHE A 77 20.00 27.75 -17.32
CA PHE A 77 19.95 27.34 -18.73
C PHE A 77 18.56 26.80 -19.14
N THR A 78 17.50 27.28 -18.48
CA THR A 78 16.12 26.86 -18.73
C THR A 78 15.76 27.07 -20.20
N LYS A 79 15.07 26.12 -20.82
CA LYS A 79 14.63 26.12 -22.23
C LYS A 79 15.72 26.51 -23.25
N CYS A 80 17.00 26.26 -22.96
CA CYS A 80 18.05 26.23 -23.97
C CYS A 80 17.86 24.99 -24.86
N ARG A 81 16.89 25.05 -25.79
CA ARG A 81 16.40 23.89 -26.56
C ARG A 81 17.43 23.24 -27.50
N ASN A 82 18.57 23.90 -27.72
CA ASN A 82 19.67 23.35 -28.53
C ASN A 82 20.82 22.80 -27.67
N LEU A 83 20.74 22.91 -26.33
CA LEU A 83 21.76 22.45 -25.40
C LEU A 83 21.77 20.93 -25.30
N LYS A 84 22.85 20.31 -25.79
CA LYS A 84 23.03 18.86 -25.87
C LYS A 84 24.11 18.31 -24.94
N GLU A 85 25.04 19.17 -24.49
CA GLU A 85 26.17 18.79 -23.66
C GLU A 85 26.37 19.74 -22.49
N VAL A 86 26.49 19.20 -21.28
CA VAL A 86 26.83 19.96 -20.06
C VAL A 86 27.98 19.25 -19.35
N SER A 87 29.02 20.00 -18.99
CA SER A 87 30.10 19.57 -18.11
C SER A 87 30.07 20.40 -16.83
N ILE A 88 30.06 19.74 -15.66
CA ILE A 88 29.98 20.40 -14.35
C ILE A 88 31.19 20.00 -13.51
N ALA A 89 31.98 20.97 -13.07
CA ALA A 89 33.14 20.79 -12.21
C ALA A 89 32.80 20.34 -10.77
N ASP A 90 33.75 19.68 -10.11
CA ASP A 90 33.62 19.19 -8.72
C ASP A 90 33.62 20.32 -7.66
N SER A 91 33.92 21.56 -8.06
CA SER A 91 33.75 22.73 -7.19
C SER A 91 32.27 23.06 -6.92
N VAL A 92 31.35 22.68 -7.82
CA VAL A 92 29.92 23.03 -7.71
C VAL A 92 29.26 22.29 -6.56
N LYS A 93 28.60 23.01 -5.65
CA LYS A 93 27.92 22.48 -4.46
C LYS A 93 26.39 22.57 -4.51
N LYS A 94 25.85 23.48 -5.32
CA LYS A 94 24.41 23.74 -5.46
C LYS A 94 24.01 23.98 -6.91
N ILE A 95 22.89 23.40 -7.33
CA ILE A 95 22.22 23.71 -8.61
C ILE A 95 20.84 24.27 -8.28
N GLY A 96 20.49 25.45 -8.81
CA GLY A 96 19.20 26.10 -8.61
C GLY A 96 18.02 25.35 -9.23
N ALA A 97 16.80 25.76 -8.87
CA ALA A 97 15.58 25.19 -9.44
C ALA A 97 15.54 25.40 -10.96
N TYR A 98 14.97 24.44 -11.68
CA TYR A 98 14.76 24.51 -13.14
C TYR A 98 16.01 24.81 -14.00
N ALA A 99 17.23 24.70 -13.45
CA ALA A 99 18.45 25.18 -14.09
C ALA A 99 18.71 24.59 -15.48
N PHE A 100 18.22 23.39 -15.79
CA PHE A 100 18.31 22.76 -17.11
C PHE A 100 16.95 22.33 -17.65
N MET A 101 15.85 22.90 -17.14
CA MET A 101 14.49 22.55 -17.55
C MET A 101 14.32 22.76 -19.06
N GLY A 102 13.72 21.83 -19.80
CA GLY A 102 13.38 22.01 -21.21
C GLY A 102 14.58 22.05 -22.18
N THR A 103 15.73 21.51 -21.77
CA THR A 103 16.92 21.35 -22.61
C THR A 103 16.85 20.08 -23.47
N ASP A 104 17.75 19.94 -24.45
CA ASP A 104 17.83 18.78 -25.35
C ASP A 104 18.92 17.78 -24.93
N LEU A 105 19.20 17.72 -23.63
CA LEU A 105 20.20 16.82 -23.08
C LEU A 105 19.77 15.37 -23.24
N ARG A 106 20.67 14.52 -23.74
CA ARG A 106 20.50 13.06 -23.71
C ARG A 106 21.02 12.40 -22.45
N LYS A 107 22.06 12.99 -21.85
CA LYS A 107 22.65 12.54 -20.59
C LYS A 107 23.21 13.72 -19.82
N ILE A 108 23.28 13.59 -18.50
CA ILE A 108 23.95 14.56 -17.63
C ILE A 108 24.68 13.84 -16.49
N THR A 109 25.84 14.39 -16.10
CA THR A 109 26.58 13.96 -14.90
C THR A 109 26.59 15.10 -13.90
N ILE A 110 25.99 14.85 -12.73
CA ILE A 110 26.02 15.73 -11.56
C ILE A 110 27.12 15.23 -10.62
N PRO A 111 28.13 16.05 -10.29
CA PRO A 111 29.26 15.61 -9.49
C PRO A 111 28.91 15.35 -8.02
N ASN A 112 29.70 14.50 -7.33
CA ASN A 112 29.54 14.11 -5.92
C ASN A 112 29.61 15.29 -4.93
N SER A 113 30.16 16.41 -5.39
CA SER A 113 30.25 17.67 -4.68
C SER A 113 28.89 18.38 -4.52
N VAL A 114 27.93 18.14 -5.42
CA VAL A 114 26.60 18.76 -5.36
C VAL A 114 25.82 18.19 -4.18
N LYS A 115 25.55 19.04 -3.20
CA LYS A 115 24.83 18.66 -1.96
C LYS A 115 23.36 19.07 -1.99
N LYS A 116 23.00 20.06 -2.82
CA LYS A 116 21.65 20.58 -2.95
C LYS A 116 21.27 20.79 -4.41
N MET A 117 20.09 20.36 -4.79
CA MET A 117 19.48 20.67 -6.09
C MET A 117 18.09 21.27 -5.86
N GLY A 118 17.72 22.29 -6.62
CA GLY A 118 16.36 22.85 -6.58
C GLY A 118 15.33 21.92 -7.20
N ASP A 119 14.09 22.37 -7.22
CA ASP A 119 12.98 21.64 -7.84
C ASP A 119 13.11 21.61 -9.38
N GLY A 120 12.66 20.52 -10.00
CA GLY A 120 12.51 20.41 -11.45
C GLY A 120 13.75 20.71 -12.31
N VAL A 121 14.97 20.52 -11.78
CA VAL A 121 16.23 20.86 -12.47
C VAL A 121 16.29 20.37 -13.92
N LEU A 122 15.73 19.18 -14.19
CA LEU A 122 15.73 18.50 -15.48
C LEU A 122 14.30 18.28 -16.02
N ASN A 123 13.31 19.06 -15.55
CA ASN A 123 11.93 18.93 -16.04
C ASN A 123 11.84 19.21 -17.53
N TYR A 124 10.92 18.56 -18.23
CA TYR A 124 10.68 18.73 -19.67
C TYR A 124 11.90 18.48 -20.59
N CYS A 125 12.95 17.80 -20.12
CA CYS A 125 14.07 17.36 -20.94
C CYS A 125 13.66 16.11 -21.75
N LYS A 126 13.01 16.31 -22.89
CA LYS A 126 12.28 15.25 -23.63
C LYS A 126 13.16 14.09 -24.12
N ASN A 127 14.44 14.36 -24.37
CA ASN A 127 15.38 13.37 -24.91
C ASN A 127 16.34 12.81 -23.84
N LEU A 128 16.12 13.14 -22.57
CA LEU A 128 17.00 12.72 -21.48
C LEU A 128 16.81 11.24 -21.15
N GLU A 129 17.84 10.45 -21.41
CA GLU A 129 17.81 9.01 -21.19
C GLU A 129 18.57 8.60 -19.92
N ARG A 130 19.65 9.31 -19.58
CA ARG A 130 20.55 8.90 -18.48
C ARG A 130 20.98 10.04 -17.58
N ILE A 131 20.86 9.83 -16.28
CA ILE A 131 21.39 10.73 -15.25
C ILE A 131 22.44 9.97 -14.44
N LYS A 132 23.61 10.57 -14.23
CA LYS A 132 24.59 10.11 -13.24
C LYS A 132 24.66 11.17 -12.13
N MET A 133 24.41 10.79 -10.88
CA MET A 133 24.26 11.77 -9.78
C MET A 133 24.55 11.19 -8.39
N PRO A 134 24.76 12.01 -7.36
CA PRO A 134 24.92 11.54 -5.98
C PRO A 134 23.61 10.94 -5.45
N GLY A 135 23.69 9.83 -4.72
CA GLY A 135 22.54 9.14 -4.12
C GLY A 135 21.98 9.79 -2.85
N ASN A 136 22.68 10.79 -2.31
CA ASN A 136 22.36 11.47 -1.05
C ASN A 136 22.23 12.99 -1.19
N VAL A 137 21.93 13.47 -2.40
CA VAL A 137 21.65 14.89 -2.64
C VAL A 137 20.35 15.30 -1.93
N LYS A 138 20.32 16.52 -1.37
CA LYS A 138 19.10 17.12 -0.85
C LYS A 138 18.36 17.82 -1.98
N LEU A 139 17.11 17.43 -2.22
CA LEU A 139 16.21 18.13 -3.15
C LEU A 139 15.49 19.25 -2.39
N GLY A 140 15.55 20.46 -2.94
CA GLY A 140 14.83 21.64 -2.43
C GLY A 140 13.46 21.72 -3.09
N TYR A 141 12.41 21.78 -2.29
CA TYR A 141 11.03 21.94 -2.75
C TYR A 141 10.61 23.40 -2.56
N SER A 142 9.90 23.95 -3.54
CA SER A 142 9.40 25.33 -3.51
C SER A 142 8.28 25.54 -2.48
N ASP A 143 7.57 24.48 -2.07
CA ASP A 143 6.44 24.59 -1.12
C ASP A 143 6.25 23.28 -0.30
N GLU A 144 5.93 23.41 1.00
CA GLU A 144 5.74 22.27 1.92
C GLU A 144 4.48 21.46 1.60
N ILE A 145 3.43 22.10 1.07
CA ILE A 145 2.21 21.42 0.60
C ILE A 145 2.51 20.59 -0.65
N TYR A 146 3.44 21.05 -1.51
CA TYR A 146 3.85 20.37 -2.73
C TYR A 146 4.84 19.21 -2.50
N ARG A 147 5.46 19.07 -1.32
CA ARG A 147 6.18 17.83 -0.93
C ARG A 147 5.31 16.57 -1.05
N ARG A 148 3.98 16.74 -1.04
CA ARG A 148 2.97 15.69 -1.11
C ARG A 148 2.55 15.32 -2.53
N ILE A 149 2.90 16.14 -3.53
CA ILE A 149 2.53 15.94 -4.94
C ILE A 149 3.83 15.73 -5.72
N GLN A 150 3.99 14.52 -6.24
CA GLN A 150 5.18 14.03 -6.92
C GLN A 150 5.65 14.96 -8.03
N TYR A 151 6.79 15.62 -7.84
CA TYR A 151 7.54 16.21 -8.95
C TYR A 151 9.02 15.84 -8.84
N ASP A 152 9.48 15.25 -9.92
CA ASP A 152 10.78 14.63 -10.09
C ASP A 152 11.90 15.67 -10.21
N LEU A 153 13.14 15.23 -9.96
CA LEU A 153 14.35 15.93 -10.43
C LEU A 153 14.28 16.29 -11.93
N GLY A 154 13.48 15.58 -12.72
CA GLY A 154 13.22 15.85 -14.13
C GLY A 154 12.20 14.91 -14.76
N SER A 155 11.99 15.04 -16.07
CA SER A 155 11.13 14.09 -16.78
C SER A 155 11.58 12.63 -16.61
N PRO A 156 10.64 11.67 -16.73
CA PRO A 156 10.91 10.23 -16.72
C PRO A 156 12.15 9.82 -17.52
N VAL A 157 13.16 9.18 -16.91
CA VAL A 157 14.38 8.75 -17.62
C VAL A 157 14.55 7.23 -17.69
N LYS A 158 15.35 6.75 -18.65
CA LYS A 158 15.64 5.31 -18.78
C LYS A 158 16.54 4.79 -17.65
N THR A 159 17.53 5.56 -17.22
CA THR A 159 18.48 5.11 -16.19
C THR A 159 18.98 6.24 -15.30
N ILE A 160 18.94 6.02 -13.99
CA ILE A 160 19.64 6.82 -13.00
C ILE A 160 20.78 5.99 -12.41
N GLN A 161 22.00 6.52 -12.47
CA GLN A 161 23.19 5.90 -11.87
C GLN A 161 23.67 6.73 -10.68
N LEU A 162 23.68 6.10 -9.50
CA LEU A 162 24.08 6.72 -8.26
C LEU A 162 25.59 6.59 -8.03
N THR A 163 26.24 7.70 -7.67
CA THR A 163 27.69 7.78 -7.46
C THR A 163 28.11 7.79 -5.99
N SER A 164 27.15 7.91 -5.07
CA SER A 164 27.32 7.84 -3.62
C SER A 164 26.21 6.98 -3.00
N SER A 165 26.27 6.77 -1.69
CA SER A 165 25.26 5.99 -0.97
C SER A 165 23.86 6.56 -1.17
N LEU A 166 22.91 5.66 -1.45
CA LEU A 166 21.50 5.92 -1.61
C LEU A 166 20.87 6.34 -0.28
N ASN A 167 20.19 7.48 -0.33
CA ASN A 167 19.19 7.86 0.64
C ASN A 167 17.79 7.54 0.06
N LEU A 168 17.04 6.62 0.69
CA LEU A 168 15.71 6.24 0.20
C LEU A 168 14.74 7.44 0.15
N ASN A 169 14.89 8.43 1.03
CA ASN A 169 14.07 9.65 1.03
C ASN A 169 14.34 10.52 -0.22
N THR A 170 15.56 10.50 -0.75
CA THR A 170 15.88 11.17 -2.03
C THR A 170 15.23 10.44 -3.21
N PHE A 171 14.96 9.14 -3.08
CA PHE A 171 14.52 8.28 -4.18
C PHE A 171 12.99 8.15 -4.31
N THR A 172 12.23 8.58 -3.31
CA THR A 172 10.75 8.64 -3.38
C THR A 172 10.24 9.53 -4.54
N TYR A 173 11.11 10.37 -5.10
CA TYR A 173 10.78 11.42 -6.07
C TYR A 173 11.63 11.34 -7.35
N LEU A 174 12.09 10.14 -7.72
CA LEU A 174 12.89 9.96 -8.94
C LEU A 174 12.24 8.92 -9.85
N ALA A 175 11.70 9.38 -10.98
CA ALA A 175 11.07 8.54 -11.95
C ALA A 175 12.05 8.02 -13.01
N ALA A 176 12.33 6.72 -12.94
CA ALA A 176 13.17 6.02 -13.90
C ALA A 176 12.68 4.59 -14.19
N GLU A 177 13.13 4.01 -15.30
CA GLU A 177 12.97 2.58 -15.55
C GLU A 177 14.01 1.75 -14.78
N ASN A 178 15.22 2.28 -14.63
CA ASN A 178 16.35 1.56 -14.03
C ASN A 178 17.15 2.45 -13.08
N VAL A 179 17.55 1.87 -11.96
CA VAL A 179 18.42 2.51 -10.98
C VAL A 179 19.64 1.65 -10.76
N ILE A 180 20.81 2.25 -10.94
CA ILE A 180 22.09 1.60 -10.65
C ILE A 180 22.62 2.20 -9.35
N VAL A 181 22.60 1.41 -8.28
CA VAL A 181 23.14 1.81 -6.98
C VAL A 181 24.68 1.79 -7.04
N SER A 182 25.33 2.70 -6.31
CA SER A 182 26.79 2.73 -6.21
C SER A 182 27.32 1.41 -5.67
N LYS A 183 28.36 0.84 -6.30
CA LYS A 183 29.04 -0.37 -5.77
C LYS A 183 29.54 -0.19 -4.34
N LYS A 184 29.88 1.05 -3.96
CA LYS A 184 30.36 1.45 -2.63
C LYS A 184 29.23 1.70 -1.62
N ASP A 185 27.96 1.57 -2.02
CA ASP A 185 26.84 1.71 -1.08
C ASP A 185 26.92 0.59 -0.03
N PRO A 186 26.88 0.91 1.28
CA PRO A 186 27.00 -0.08 2.33
C PRO A 186 25.71 -0.87 2.60
N ARG A 187 24.54 -0.36 2.17
CA ARG A 187 23.22 -0.88 2.55
C ARG A 187 22.43 -1.47 1.39
N TYR A 188 22.69 -1.01 0.18
CA TYR A 188 21.87 -1.35 -0.98
C TYR A 188 22.71 -1.81 -2.17
N THR A 189 22.05 -2.55 -3.04
CA THR A 189 22.54 -2.91 -4.36
C THR A 189 21.41 -2.79 -5.39
N SER A 190 21.74 -2.89 -6.66
CA SER A 190 20.75 -2.92 -7.74
C SER A 190 20.95 -4.13 -8.65
N ILE A 191 19.87 -4.81 -8.98
CA ILE A 191 19.85 -5.95 -9.92
C ILE A 191 18.75 -5.67 -10.94
N ASP A 192 19.09 -5.67 -12.23
CA ASP A 192 18.18 -5.28 -13.32
C ASP A 192 17.46 -3.93 -13.10
N GLY A 193 18.16 -2.98 -12.47
CA GLY A 193 17.63 -1.65 -12.17
C GLY A 193 16.67 -1.59 -10.98
N LEU A 194 16.29 -2.72 -10.38
CA LEU A 194 15.53 -2.81 -9.13
C LEU A 194 16.48 -2.67 -7.93
N ILE A 195 16.00 -2.10 -6.82
CA ILE A 195 16.82 -1.84 -5.62
C ILE A 195 16.58 -2.93 -4.57
N TYR A 196 17.66 -3.49 -4.05
CA TYR A 196 17.65 -4.53 -3.01
C TYR A 196 18.51 -4.11 -1.82
N THR A 197 18.35 -4.83 -0.70
CA THR A 197 19.35 -4.86 0.38
C THR A 197 20.72 -5.27 -0.17
N LYS A 198 21.80 -4.90 0.54
CA LYS A 198 23.17 -5.11 0.05
C LYS A 198 23.47 -6.58 -0.29
N ASP A 199 22.90 -7.49 0.47
CA ASP A 199 22.99 -8.95 0.30
C ASP A 199 22.08 -9.50 -0.83
N GLY A 200 21.22 -8.67 -1.42
CA GLY A 200 20.27 -9.05 -2.46
C GLY A 200 19.06 -9.85 -1.96
N LYS A 201 18.89 -10.05 -0.64
CA LYS A 201 17.88 -10.94 -0.07
C LYS A 201 16.48 -10.36 0.00
N SER A 202 16.35 -9.03 0.09
CA SER A 202 15.05 -8.35 0.16
C SER A 202 14.93 -7.28 -0.92
N LEU A 203 13.80 -7.28 -1.64
CA LEU A 203 13.47 -6.20 -2.57
C LEU A 203 13.08 -4.94 -1.77
N VAL A 204 13.77 -3.84 -2.03
CA VAL A 204 13.56 -2.55 -1.36
C VAL A 204 12.70 -1.61 -2.20
N ARG A 205 12.94 -1.53 -3.52
CA ARG A 205 12.23 -0.58 -4.39
C ARG A 205 12.14 -1.05 -5.84
N ILE A 206 10.97 -0.87 -6.43
CA ILE A 206 10.75 -0.93 -7.88
C ILE A 206 10.73 0.50 -8.41
N PRO A 207 11.53 0.87 -9.43
CA PRO A 207 11.46 2.19 -10.08
C PRO A 207 10.07 2.45 -10.72
N SER A 208 9.53 3.66 -10.57
CA SER A 208 8.11 3.99 -10.86
C SER A 208 7.69 3.90 -12.33
N HIS A 209 8.64 3.90 -13.26
CA HIS A 209 8.35 3.85 -14.70
C HIS A 209 8.46 2.50 -15.36
N ARG A 210 8.64 1.47 -14.55
CA ARG A 210 8.54 0.10 -15.04
C ARG A 210 7.10 -0.28 -15.31
N LYS A 211 6.87 -0.95 -16.45
CA LYS A 211 5.63 -1.68 -16.74
C LYS A 211 5.63 -3.07 -16.13
N THR A 212 6.82 -3.65 -15.98
CA THR A 212 7.05 -4.99 -15.45
C THR A 212 8.23 -5.00 -14.49
N ALA A 213 8.16 -5.85 -13.47
CA ALA A 213 9.28 -6.10 -12.57
C ALA A 213 9.52 -7.61 -12.47
N VAL A 214 10.73 -8.04 -12.80
CA VAL A 214 11.17 -9.42 -12.63
C VAL A 214 12.15 -9.41 -11.47
N ILE A 215 11.74 -9.96 -10.33
CA ILE A 215 12.57 -9.98 -9.13
C ILE A 215 13.66 -11.03 -9.31
N ALA A 216 14.88 -10.69 -8.91
CA ALA A 216 16.06 -11.52 -9.10
C ALA A 216 16.00 -12.80 -8.27
N GLU A 217 16.44 -13.91 -8.88
CA GLU A 217 16.66 -15.17 -8.16
C GLU A 217 17.70 -14.97 -7.04
N GLY A 218 17.48 -15.62 -5.91
CA GLY A 218 18.23 -15.40 -4.67
C GLY A 218 17.58 -14.42 -3.69
N CYS A 219 16.66 -13.57 -4.17
CA CYS A 219 15.79 -12.74 -3.33
C CYS A 219 14.78 -13.62 -2.60
N THR A 220 14.78 -13.57 -1.27
CA THR A 220 13.95 -14.41 -0.40
C THR A 220 12.76 -13.65 0.18
N GLU A 221 12.76 -12.32 0.11
CA GLU A 221 11.72 -11.47 0.70
C GLU A 221 11.22 -10.39 -0.26
N PHE A 222 9.90 -10.31 -0.40
CA PHE A 222 9.21 -9.31 -1.21
C PHE A 222 8.39 -8.41 -0.29
N CYS A 223 8.81 -7.15 -0.15
CA CYS A 223 8.00 -6.16 0.55
C CYS A 223 7.06 -5.46 -0.42
N THR A 224 5.76 -5.47 -0.13
CA THR A 224 4.75 -4.78 -0.95
C THR A 224 4.98 -3.26 -1.04
N ASN A 225 5.60 -2.64 -0.04
CA ASN A 225 5.96 -1.21 -0.06
C ASN A 225 7.04 -0.86 -1.09
N ALA A 226 7.72 -1.87 -1.66
CA ALA A 226 8.61 -1.65 -2.80
C ALA A 226 7.87 -1.07 -4.03
N ILE A 227 6.54 -1.23 -4.09
CA ILE A 227 5.66 -0.72 -5.16
C ILE A 227 5.05 0.64 -4.82
N GLU A 228 4.63 0.86 -3.56
CA GLU A 228 3.80 2.02 -3.18
C GLU A 228 4.58 3.24 -2.72
N TRP A 229 5.83 3.08 -2.29
CA TRP A 229 6.76 4.14 -1.90
C TRP A 229 6.36 5.02 -0.70
N CYS A 230 5.07 5.14 -0.37
CA CYS A 230 4.53 5.81 0.81
C CYS A 230 3.22 5.14 1.28
N ALA A 231 3.05 5.03 2.60
CA ALA A 231 1.85 4.53 3.27
C ALA A 231 0.72 5.59 3.33
N ILE A 232 0.46 6.28 2.22
CA ILE A 232 -0.73 7.13 2.12
C ILE A 232 -1.78 6.29 1.41
N ASP A 233 -2.66 5.68 2.21
CA ASP A 233 -3.89 5.08 1.73
C ASP A 233 -4.71 6.19 1.09
N SER A 234 -4.63 6.29 -0.22
CA SER A 234 -5.54 7.10 -1.00
C SER A 234 -6.30 6.13 -1.89
N ASP A 235 -7.61 6.32 -2.00
CA ASP A 235 -8.52 5.61 -2.91
C ASP A 235 -8.11 5.70 -4.40
N LYS A 236 -6.92 6.23 -4.70
CA LYS A 236 -6.33 6.52 -6.00
C LYS A 236 -5.15 5.59 -6.35
N GLY A 237 -5.11 4.34 -5.88
CA GLY A 237 -4.14 3.33 -6.32
C GLY A 237 -2.66 3.64 -5.98
N TYR A 238 -1.77 2.69 -6.29
CA TYR A 238 -0.35 2.74 -5.88
C TYR A 238 0.31 4.05 -6.27
N THR A 239 0.67 4.88 -5.28
CA THR A 239 1.29 6.18 -5.55
C THR A 239 2.69 6.00 -6.16
N GLY A 240 3.45 4.98 -5.77
CA GLY A 240 4.81 4.72 -6.31
C GLY A 240 4.87 4.27 -7.78
N CYS A 241 4.36 3.10 -8.12
CA CYS A 241 4.55 2.49 -9.47
C CYS A 241 3.29 2.45 -10.33
N GLN A 242 2.69 3.60 -10.64
CA GLN A 242 1.41 3.71 -11.37
C GLN A 242 1.35 3.02 -12.75
N LYS A 243 2.51 2.82 -13.39
CA LYS A 243 2.60 2.16 -14.72
C LYS A 243 2.81 0.64 -14.63
N LEU A 244 3.07 0.11 -13.44
CA LEU A 244 3.38 -1.30 -13.22
C LEU A 244 2.13 -2.16 -13.46
N LYS A 245 2.26 -3.18 -14.31
CA LYS A 245 1.18 -4.08 -14.71
C LYS A 245 1.43 -5.51 -14.25
N SER A 246 2.70 -5.91 -14.12
CA SER A 246 3.04 -7.26 -13.68
C SER A 246 4.32 -7.33 -12.86
N VAL A 247 4.34 -8.24 -11.90
CA VAL A 247 5.51 -8.59 -11.09
C VAL A 247 5.73 -10.10 -11.15
N VAL A 248 6.98 -10.52 -11.31
CA VAL A 248 7.40 -11.93 -11.27
C VAL A 248 8.20 -12.14 -9.99
N LEU A 249 7.71 -12.99 -9.09
CA LEU A 249 8.43 -13.41 -7.88
C LEU A 249 9.23 -14.70 -8.18
N PRO A 250 10.52 -14.75 -7.81
CA PRO A 250 11.44 -15.84 -8.14
C PRO A 250 11.14 -17.13 -7.36
N LYS A 251 11.81 -18.24 -7.72
CA LYS A 251 11.69 -19.50 -6.97
C LYS A 251 12.25 -19.38 -5.56
N SER A 252 13.23 -18.52 -5.34
CA SER A 252 13.83 -18.24 -4.03
C SER A 252 12.92 -17.50 -3.06
N ILE A 253 11.79 -16.93 -3.50
CA ILE A 253 10.94 -16.14 -2.61
C ILE A 253 10.37 -17.01 -1.49
N ARG A 254 10.39 -16.54 -0.26
CA ARG A 254 9.87 -17.26 0.92
C ARG A 254 8.86 -16.42 1.68
N THR A 255 9.07 -15.11 1.70
CA THR A 255 8.25 -14.19 2.50
C THR A 255 7.72 -13.03 1.66
N ILE A 256 6.47 -12.67 1.88
CA ILE A 256 5.79 -11.46 1.43
C ILE A 256 5.44 -10.65 2.69
N ASP A 257 6.02 -9.46 2.80
CA ASP A 257 5.87 -8.55 3.95
C ASP A 257 5.16 -7.25 3.50
N VAL A 258 4.41 -6.62 4.39
CA VAL A 258 3.66 -5.38 4.14
C VAL A 258 4.21 -4.14 4.84
N ARG A 259 5.19 -4.25 5.73
CA ARG A 259 5.66 -3.16 6.61
C ARG A 259 7.17 -2.86 6.56
N LYS A 260 7.99 -3.62 5.83
CA LYS A 260 9.43 -3.33 5.72
C LYS A 260 9.75 -2.14 4.78
N PHE A 261 10.83 -1.41 5.08
CA PHE A 261 11.40 -0.32 4.26
C PHE A 261 10.52 0.93 4.02
N VAL A 262 9.70 1.33 4.99
CA VAL A 262 9.04 2.65 4.97
C VAL A 262 10.12 3.74 5.17
N GLY A 263 10.12 4.79 4.35
CA GLY A 263 10.99 5.95 4.58
C GLY A 263 10.56 6.73 5.84
N ASP A 264 11.33 7.73 6.26
CA ASP A 264 11.02 8.51 7.49
C ASP A 264 9.72 9.36 7.37
N LEU A 265 9.09 9.36 6.20
CA LEU A 265 7.75 9.91 5.99
C LEU A 265 6.74 8.97 6.66
N GLN A 266 6.50 9.25 7.94
CA GLN A 266 5.56 8.55 8.82
C GLN A 266 4.24 8.24 8.08
N PRO A 267 3.70 7.02 8.21
CA PRO A 267 2.32 6.74 7.83
C PRO A 267 1.42 7.79 8.49
N VAL A 268 0.52 8.37 7.72
CA VAL A 268 -0.59 9.12 8.33
C VAL A 268 -1.36 8.09 9.16
N PRO A 269 -1.69 8.34 10.44
CA PRO A 269 -2.52 7.43 11.22
C PRO A 269 -3.96 7.56 10.71
N PHE A 270 -4.24 6.99 9.55
CA PHE A 270 -5.59 6.91 9.01
C PHE A 270 -5.79 5.52 8.40
N TYR A 271 -6.70 4.78 9.05
CA TYR A 271 -7.30 3.51 8.68
C TYR A 271 -6.32 2.36 8.36
N ASP A 272 -6.25 1.39 9.27
CA ASP A 272 -5.50 0.15 9.07
C ASP A 272 -6.28 -0.77 8.09
N ALA A 273 -5.99 -0.67 6.79
CA ALA A 273 -6.55 -1.58 5.79
C ALA A 273 -6.14 -3.06 6.00
N SER A 274 -5.17 -3.36 6.89
CA SER A 274 -4.87 -4.75 7.28
C SER A 274 -5.91 -5.36 8.23
N GLN A 275 -6.90 -4.57 8.68
CA GLN A 275 -8.05 -5.05 9.46
C GLN A 275 -9.35 -5.17 8.65
N SER A 276 -9.36 -4.77 7.38
CA SER A 276 -10.53 -5.01 6.51
C SER A 276 -10.44 -6.41 5.91
N THR A 277 -11.13 -7.34 6.54
CA THR A 277 -11.35 -8.73 6.13
C THR A 277 -12.33 -8.88 4.96
N VAL A 278 -12.75 -7.78 4.34
CA VAL A 278 -13.83 -7.84 3.33
C VAL A 278 -13.27 -8.20 1.95
N PHE A 279 -13.39 -9.47 1.60
CA PHE A 279 -12.94 -10.08 0.35
C PHE A 279 -13.84 -9.73 -0.85
N TYR A 280 -13.66 -8.55 -1.46
CA TYR A 280 -14.31 -8.21 -2.73
C TYR A 280 -13.50 -8.74 -3.91
N ASP A 281 -14.08 -9.63 -4.73
CA ASP A 281 -13.47 -10.07 -5.99
C ASP A 281 -13.59 -8.97 -7.05
N ALA A 282 -12.51 -8.22 -7.25
CA ALA A 282 -12.51 -7.14 -8.22
C ALA A 282 -12.62 -7.56 -9.67
N ALA A 283 -12.46 -8.84 -10.01
CA ALA A 283 -12.74 -9.32 -11.35
C ALA A 283 -14.19 -9.02 -11.79
N ALA A 284 -15.12 -8.89 -10.83
CA ALA A 284 -16.51 -8.49 -11.06
C ALA A 284 -16.73 -6.97 -11.16
N THR A 285 -15.72 -6.14 -10.84
CA THR A 285 -15.88 -4.67 -10.66
C THR A 285 -15.25 -3.81 -11.74
N GLY A 286 -14.50 -4.40 -12.69
CA GLY A 286 -13.76 -3.65 -13.72
C GLY A 286 -12.59 -2.81 -13.17
N LYS A 287 -12.24 -2.94 -11.89
CA LYS A 287 -11.10 -2.23 -11.26
C LYS A 287 -9.76 -2.76 -11.80
N LYS A 288 -8.78 -1.84 -11.97
CA LYS A 288 -7.38 -2.20 -12.28
C LYS A 288 -6.80 -3.07 -11.16
N TYR A 289 -6.04 -4.09 -11.53
CA TYR A 289 -5.26 -4.93 -10.60
C TYR A 289 -3.82 -5.08 -11.10
N LEU A 290 -2.91 -5.42 -10.18
CA LEU A 290 -1.54 -5.79 -10.53
C LEU A 290 -1.44 -7.31 -10.69
N SER A 291 -0.83 -7.79 -11.77
CA SER A 291 -0.69 -9.23 -12.01
C SER A 291 0.59 -9.78 -11.37
N PHE A 292 0.50 -10.87 -10.62
CA PHE A 292 1.68 -11.56 -10.08
C PHE A 292 1.89 -12.91 -10.73
N THR A 293 3.15 -13.20 -11.05
CA THR A 293 3.63 -14.53 -11.43
C THR A 293 4.47 -15.10 -10.29
N LEU A 294 4.03 -16.20 -9.69
CA LEU A 294 4.67 -16.87 -8.56
C LEU A 294 5.42 -18.09 -9.06
N GLN A 295 6.76 -18.05 -8.99
CA GLN A 295 7.58 -19.20 -9.37
C GLN A 295 7.78 -20.18 -8.21
N ASN A 296 7.80 -19.71 -6.96
CA ASN A 296 7.75 -20.60 -5.81
C ASN A 296 6.33 -21.16 -5.63
N LYS A 297 6.21 -22.49 -5.66
CA LYS A 297 4.95 -23.24 -5.57
C LYS A 297 4.63 -23.72 -4.14
N ASP A 298 5.56 -23.50 -3.21
CA ASP A 298 5.44 -23.94 -1.81
C ASP A 298 5.09 -22.77 -0.87
N MET A 299 4.68 -21.63 -1.43
CA MET A 299 4.27 -20.47 -0.63
C MET A 299 2.94 -20.73 0.07
N THR A 300 2.81 -20.28 1.32
CA THR A 300 1.55 -20.42 2.05
C THR A 300 0.53 -19.39 1.58
N TRP A 301 -0.75 -19.69 1.79
CA TRP A 301 -1.83 -18.81 1.42
C TRP A 301 -1.77 -17.46 2.14
N GLU A 302 -1.40 -17.44 3.42
CA GLU A 302 -1.26 -16.21 4.20
C GLU A 302 -0.26 -15.24 3.56
N GLN A 303 0.81 -15.76 2.95
CA GLN A 303 1.79 -14.94 2.24
C GLN A 303 1.23 -14.41 0.92
N ILE A 304 0.53 -15.26 0.16
CA ILE A 304 0.01 -14.92 -1.17
C ILE A 304 -1.21 -14.00 -1.08
N SER A 305 -2.03 -14.15 -0.04
CA SER A 305 -3.25 -13.36 0.16
C SER A 305 -2.94 -11.87 0.32
N PHE A 306 -1.76 -11.51 0.85
CA PHE A 306 -1.30 -10.12 0.85
C PHE A 306 -1.28 -9.51 -0.56
N LEU A 307 -0.96 -10.29 -1.59
CA LEU A 307 -0.98 -9.81 -2.98
C LEU A 307 -2.41 -9.53 -3.46
N HIS A 308 -3.36 -10.39 -3.09
CA HIS A 308 -4.77 -10.15 -3.38
C HIS A 308 -5.27 -8.92 -2.63
N ASN A 309 -5.14 -8.93 -1.30
CA ASN A 309 -5.70 -7.91 -0.42
C ASN A 309 -5.16 -6.52 -0.77
N LYS A 310 -3.84 -6.44 -0.99
CA LYS A 310 -3.18 -5.17 -1.24
C LYS A 310 -3.24 -4.75 -2.70
N PHE A 311 -3.01 -5.69 -3.62
CA PHE A 311 -2.88 -5.36 -5.04
C PHE A 311 -4.09 -5.70 -5.93
N ASN A 312 -5.16 -6.14 -5.27
CA ASN A 312 -6.39 -6.54 -5.92
C ASN A 312 -6.21 -7.68 -6.94
N THR A 313 -5.15 -8.48 -6.78
CA THR A 313 -4.79 -9.55 -7.72
C THR A 313 -5.80 -10.68 -7.65
N PRO A 314 -6.42 -11.12 -8.77
CA PRO A 314 -7.51 -12.10 -8.72
C PRO A 314 -7.14 -13.43 -8.04
N TYR A 315 -8.00 -13.90 -7.14
CA TYR A 315 -7.78 -15.14 -6.39
C TYR A 315 -7.52 -16.35 -7.27
N LEU A 316 -8.36 -16.56 -8.28
CA LEU A 316 -8.24 -17.71 -9.19
C LEU A 316 -6.88 -17.73 -9.93
N LYS A 317 -6.27 -16.56 -10.19
CA LYS A 317 -4.94 -16.48 -10.81
C LYS A 317 -3.83 -16.88 -9.85
N LEU A 318 -3.95 -16.53 -8.57
CA LEU A 318 -2.99 -16.91 -7.54
C LEU A 318 -3.13 -18.39 -7.21
N TYR A 319 -4.37 -18.87 -7.05
CA TYR A 319 -4.72 -20.28 -6.80
C TYR A 319 -4.10 -21.22 -7.84
N LYS A 320 -4.33 -20.97 -9.13
CA LYS A 320 -3.77 -21.80 -10.22
C LYS A 320 -2.25 -21.87 -10.20
N GLN A 321 -1.59 -20.89 -9.60
CA GLN A 321 -0.14 -20.85 -9.52
C GLN A 321 0.39 -21.56 -8.28
N VAL A 322 -0.40 -21.73 -7.21
CA VAL A 322 0.02 -22.33 -5.94
C VAL A 322 -1.11 -23.18 -5.35
N PRO A 323 -1.53 -24.29 -6.00
CA PRO A 323 -2.74 -25.02 -5.62
C PRO A 323 -2.66 -25.66 -4.22
N GLY A 324 -1.46 -26.07 -3.78
CA GLY A 324 -1.25 -26.68 -2.46
C GLY A 324 -1.34 -25.71 -1.26
N ALA A 325 -1.51 -24.41 -1.50
CA ALA A 325 -1.54 -23.41 -0.43
C ALA A 325 -2.86 -23.39 0.37
N PHE A 326 -3.90 -24.12 -0.06
CA PHE A 326 -5.29 -23.86 0.31
C PHE A 326 -5.92 -24.90 1.26
N GLY A 327 -5.13 -25.83 1.80
CA GLY A 327 -5.64 -26.93 2.63
C GLY A 327 -6.48 -27.95 1.84
N PRO A 328 -7.01 -28.98 2.51
CA PRO A 328 -7.90 -29.98 1.91
C PRO A 328 -9.21 -29.35 1.38
N GLY A 329 -9.73 -29.81 0.23
CA GLY A 329 -10.98 -29.30 -0.37
C GLY A 329 -10.79 -28.14 -1.35
N SER A 330 -9.56 -27.66 -1.52
CA SER A 330 -9.28 -26.55 -2.43
C SER A 330 -9.52 -26.85 -3.90
N GLU A 331 -9.40 -28.11 -4.29
CA GLU A 331 -9.78 -28.67 -5.58
C GLU A 331 -11.27 -28.49 -5.90
N GLN A 332 -12.12 -28.32 -4.89
CA GLN A 332 -13.56 -28.02 -4.99
C GLN A 332 -13.84 -26.51 -4.83
N GLY A 333 -12.80 -25.67 -4.83
CA GLY A 333 -12.92 -24.22 -4.74
C GLY A 333 -13.01 -23.66 -3.31
N PHE A 334 -12.75 -24.44 -2.27
CA PHE A 334 -12.69 -23.96 -0.89
C PHE A 334 -11.29 -23.41 -0.53
N VAL A 335 -11.22 -22.16 -0.09
CA VAL A 335 -10.00 -21.51 0.38
C VAL A 335 -10.02 -21.48 1.90
N THR A 336 -9.12 -22.22 2.56
CA THR A 336 -9.12 -22.40 4.02
C THR A 336 -7.89 -21.80 4.71
N SER A 337 -7.92 -21.69 6.03
CA SER A 337 -6.76 -21.35 6.89
C SER A 337 -5.71 -22.47 6.87
N LYS A 338 -4.46 -22.18 7.29
CA LYS A 338 -3.35 -23.15 7.36
C LYS A 338 -3.67 -24.47 8.07
N ASP A 339 -4.45 -24.41 9.14
CA ASP A 339 -4.87 -25.58 9.92
C ASP A 339 -6.12 -26.27 9.35
N GLY A 340 -6.70 -25.73 8.28
CA GLY A 340 -7.89 -26.26 7.61
C GLY A 340 -9.19 -26.06 8.38
N THR A 341 -9.22 -25.22 9.42
CA THR A 341 -10.39 -25.09 10.31
C THR A 341 -11.30 -23.93 9.92
N ALA A 342 -10.79 -22.88 9.28
CA ALA A 342 -11.58 -21.72 8.85
C ALA A 342 -11.69 -21.66 7.33
N LEU A 343 -12.91 -21.55 6.80
CA LEU A 343 -13.18 -21.28 5.40
C LEU A 343 -13.14 -19.77 5.16
N LEU A 344 -12.15 -19.31 4.41
CA LEU A 344 -11.88 -17.90 4.15
C LEU A 344 -12.58 -17.40 2.88
N LYS A 345 -12.68 -18.24 1.84
CA LYS A 345 -13.34 -17.90 0.58
C LYS A 345 -13.81 -19.15 -0.17
N TYR A 346 -14.89 -19.04 -0.92
CA TYR A 346 -15.28 -19.99 -1.93
C TYR A 346 -15.11 -19.37 -3.32
N ILE A 347 -14.36 -20.07 -4.18
CA ILE A 347 -14.06 -19.67 -5.56
C ILE A 347 -14.56 -20.70 -6.59
N GLY A 348 -15.30 -21.71 -6.11
CA GLY A 348 -15.93 -22.71 -6.97
C GLY A 348 -17.03 -22.11 -7.84
N LYS A 349 -17.48 -22.90 -8.82
CA LYS A 349 -18.54 -22.54 -9.77
C LYS A 349 -19.79 -23.40 -9.62
N GLU A 350 -19.72 -24.37 -8.73
CA GLU A 350 -20.78 -25.30 -8.40
C GLU A 350 -21.90 -24.54 -7.69
N ASN A 351 -23.14 -24.87 -8.07
CA ASN A 351 -24.33 -24.26 -7.47
C ASN A 351 -24.83 -25.07 -6.26
N ASP A 352 -24.51 -26.36 -6.21
CA ASP A 352 -24.72 -27.25 -5.07
C ASP A 352 -23.38 -27.50 -4.39
N VAL A 353 -23.24 -27.04 -3.15
CA VAL A 353 -21.96 -26.98 -2.44
C VAL A 353 -22.05 -27.66 -1.09
N HIS A 354 -21.18 -28.64 -0.89
CA HIS A 354 -21.05 -29.35 0.37
C HIS A 354 -19.76 -28.91 1.06
N ILE A 355 -19.87 -28.14 2.15
CA ILE A 355 -18.69 -27.65 2.86
C ILE A 355 -17.95 -28.83 3.51
N PRO A 356 -16.61 -28.92 3.38
CA PRO A 356 -15.85 -30.06 3.91
C PRO A 356 -15.96 -30.21 5.43
N GLN A 357 -16.01 -31.45 5.90
CA GLN A 357 -15.95 -31.77 7.32
C GLN A 357 -14.62 -31.27 7.92
N GLY A 358 -14.66 -30.80 9.17
CA GLY A 358 -13.48 -30.26 9.88
C GLY A 358 -13.40 -28.74 9.86
N ILE A 359 -14.12 -28.07 8.96
CA ILE A 359 -14.33 -26.62 9.01
C ILE A 359 -15.16 -26.29 10.26
N THR A 360 -14.62 -25.46 11.14
CA THR A 360 -15.26 -24.95 12.36
C THR A 360 -15.76 -23.52 12.19
N GLN A 361 -15.23 -22.76 11.24
CA GLN A 361 -15.62 -21.36 11.01
C GLN A 361 -15.83 -21.08 9.52
N ILE A 362 -16.96 -20.46 9.16
CA ILE A 362 -17.17 -19.83 7.86
C ILE A 362 -16.91 -18.34 8.03
N GLY A 363 -15.81 -17.86 7.44
CA GLY A 363 -15.32 -16.50 7.63
C GLY A 363 -16.17 -15.43 6.92
N GLU A 364 -15.90 -14.18 7.28
CA GLU A 364 -16.59 -13.02 6.75
C GLU A 364 -16.53 -12.98 5.21
N GLY A 365 -17.69 -12.88 4.55
CA GLY A 365 -17.73 -12.82 3.08
C GLY A 365 -17.28 -14.08 2.33
N ALA A 366 -17.10 -15.22 3.01
CA ALA A 366 -16.51 -16.43 2.42
C ALA A 366 -17.20 -16.87 1.12
N PHE A 367 -18.52 -16.92 1.09
CA PHE A 367 -19.34 -17.20 -0.09
C PHE A 367 -19.90 -15.94 -0.77
N SER A 368 -19.45 -14.74 -0.40
CA SER A 368 -20.02 -13.51 -0.96
C SER A 368 -19.97 -13.50 -2.49
N GLY A 369 -21.15 -13.36 -3.12
CA GLY A 369 -21.38 -13.38 -4.56
C GLY A 369 -21.29 -14.76 -5.23
N ALA A 370 -21.14 -15.84 -4.47
CA ALA A 370 -21.04 -17.19 -5.03
C ALA A 370 -22.34 -17.60 -5.75
N PRO A 371 -22.26 -18.41 -6.83
CA PRO A 371 -23.42 -18.76 -7.66
C PRO A 371 -24.34 -19.83 -7.02
N LEU A 372 -24.32 -19.97 -5.70
CA LEU A 372 -24.99 -21.06 -4.98
C LEU A 372 -26.50 -21.05 -5.20
N THR A 373 -27.07 -22.23 -5.42
CA THR A 373 -28.50 -22.53 -5.29
C THR A 373 -28.80 -23.27 -4.00
N GLU A 374 -27.89 -24.15 -3.58
CA GLU A 374 -27.97 -24.86 -2.31
C GLU A 374 -26.60 -25.04 -1.66
N VAL A 375 -26.58 -25.09 -0.33
CA VAL A 375 -25.36 -25.34 0.44
C VAL A 375 -25.62 -26.24 1.64
N THR A 376 -24.74 -27.22 1.84
CA THR A 376 -24.74 -28.11 3.00
C THR A 376 -23.60 -27.70 3.95
N ILE A 377 -23.97 -27.35 5.18
CA ILE A 377 -23.07 -26.90 6.25
C ILE A 377 -22.85 -28.06 7.23
N PRO A 378 -21.62 -28.58 7.38
CA PRO A 378 -21.36 -29.78 8.16
C PRO A 378 -21.46 -29.50 9.65
N LYS A 379 -21.68 -30.56 10.43
CA LYS A 379 -21.82 -30.51 11.89
C LYS A 379 -20.60 -29.94 12.62
N SER A 380 -19.44 -29.90 11.97
CA SER A 380 -18.21 -29.34 12.55
C SER A 380 -18.24 -27.81 12.64
N VAL A 381 -19.10 -27.12 11.87
CA VAL A 381 -19.18 -25.67 11.85
C VAL A 381 -19.78 -25.15 13.16
N ILE A 382 -19.01 -24.32 13.86
CA ILE A 382 -19.38 -23.69 15.12
C ILE A 382 -19.79 -22.23 14.88
N THR A 383 -19.11 -21.53 13.97
CA THR A 383 -19.29 -20.09 13.75
C THR A 383 -19.48 -19.77 12.26
N ILE A 384 -20.43 -18.88 11.96
CA ILE A 384 -20.64 -18.29 10.63
C ILE A 384 -20.62 -16.77 10.76
N ASP A 385 -19.62 -16.12 10.17
CA ASP A 385 -19.36 -14.69 10.32
C ASP A 385 -20.22 -13.80 9.41
N SER A 386 -20.10 -12.49 9.60
CA SER A 386 -20.90 -11.48 8.90
C SER A 386 -20.73 -11.61 7.39
N ASP A 387 -21.77 -11.30 6.63
CA ASP A 387 -21.74 -11.30 5.17
C ASP A 387 -21.25 -12.61 4.51
N ALA A 388 -21.13 -13.73 5.25
CA ALA A 388 -20.61 -14.99 4.73
C ALA A 388 -21.25 -15.41 3.40
N PHE A 389 -22.56 -15.24 3.26
CA PHE A 389 -23.34 -15.51 2.04
C PHE A 389 -23.94 -14.25 1.40
N LEU A 390 -23.31 -13.10 1.59
CA LEU A 390 -23.75 -11.83 1.01
C LEU A 390 -23.89 -11.94 -0.52
N ASN A 391 -24.96 -11.37 -1.09
CA ASN A 391 -25.22 -11.38 -2.55
C ASN A 391 -25.28 -12.78 -3.21
N CYS A 392 -25.48 -13.86 -2.44
CA CYS A 392 -25.78 -15.19 -3.00
C CYS A 392 -27.23 -15.25 -3.51
N LYS A 393 -27.51 -14.52 -4.60
CA LYS A 393 -28.87 -14.22 -5.07
C LYS A 393 -29.75 -15.41 -5.43
N LYS A 394 -29.13 -16.55 -5.71
CA LYS A 394 -29.81 -17.78 -6.10
C LYS A 394 -29.93 -18.78 -4.95
N LEU A 395 -29.34 -18.48 -3.79
CA LEU A 395 -29.30 -19.41 -2.66
C LEU A 395 -30.70 -19.59 -2.09
N ALA A 396 -31.30 -20.72 -2.44
CA ALA A 396 -32.67 -21.07 -2.10
C ALA A 396 -32.73 -22.08 -0.95
N LYS A 397 -31.68 -22.88 -0.74
CA LYS A 397 -31.66 -23.94 0.26
C LYS A 397 -30.36 -23.95 1.05
N VAL A 398 -30.46 -24.05 2.37
CA VAL A 398 -29.34 -24.27 3.28
C VAL A 398 -29.69 -25.46 4.17
N THR A 399 -28.86 -26.50 4.10
CA THR A 399 -28.97 -27.69 4.94
C THR A 399 -27.88 -27.66 5.98
N PHE A 400 -28.23 -27.83 7.25
CA PHE A 400 -27.23 -27.99 8.31
C PHE A 400 -27.24 -29.44 8.79
N GLU A 401 -26.05 -30.02 8.94
CA GLU A 401 -25.89 -31.36 9.52
C GLU A 401 -25.70 -31.33 11.04
N GLY A 402 -25.63 -30.14 11.63
CA GLY A 402 -25.52 -29.88 13.06
C GLY A 402 -25.92 -28.43 13.37
N THR A 403 -25.81 -28.00 14.63
CA THR A 403 -26.26 -26.65 15.04
C THR A 403 -25.06 -25.78 15.38
N PRO A 404 -24.65 -24.83 14.50
CA PRO A 404 -23.61 -23.89 14.86
C PRO A 404 -23.99 -23.07 16.09
N SER A 405 -23.00 -22.69 16.89
CA SER A 405 -23.21 -21.93 18.12
C SER A 405 -23.41 -20.44 17.87
N VAL A 406 -22.86 -19.93 16.76
CA VAL A 406 -22.89 -18.50 16.43
C VAL A 406 -23.13 -18.29 14.94
N ILE A 407 -24.08 -17.41 14.62
CA ILE A 407 -24.14 -16.73 13.33
C ILE A 407 -24.13 -15.23 13.56
N ALA A 408 -23.36 -14.52 12.75
CA ALA A 408 -23.34 -13.08 12.75
C ALA A 408 -24.57 -12.43 12.06
N CYS A 409 -24.86 -11.21 12.52
CA CYS A 409 -25.76 -10.25 11.87
C CYS A 409 -25.33 -10.11 10.40
N SER A 410 -26.18 -10.48 9.43
CA SER A 410 -25.94 -10.47 7.97
C SER A 410 -25.27 -11.68 7.31
N ALA A 411 -24.93 -12.76 8.03
CA ALA A 411 -24.33 -13.94 7.39
C ALA A 411 -25.15 -14.47 6.19
N PHE A 412 -26.49 -14.40 6.29
CA PHE A 412 -27.42 -14.67 5.20
C PHE A 412 -28.25 -13.42 4.91
N THR A 413 -28.14 -12.87 3.70
CA THR A 413 -28.82 -11.62 3.33
C THR A 413 -30.05 -11.82 2.43
N GLU A 414 -30.28 -13.04 1.93
CA GLU A 414 -31.32 -13.35 0.94
C GLU A 414 -32.26 -14.50 1.38
N ARG A 415 -33.33 -14.75 0.63
CA ARG A 415 -34.51 -15.60 0.97
C ARG A 415 -34.21 -17.12 1.01
N SER A 416 -33.13 -17.53 1.67
CA SER A 416 -32.73 -18.92 1.77
C SER A 416 -33.67 -19.71 2.69
N LEU A 417 -34.14 -20.87 2.24
CA LEU A 417 -34.90 -21.82 3.05
C LEU A 417 -33.93 -22.72 3.81
N LEU A 418 -34.09 -22.75 5.13
CA LEU A 418 -33.46 -23.69 6.02
C LEU A 418 -34.20 -25.04 5.93
N ILE A 419 -33.46 -26.11 5.67
CA ILE A 419 -33.98 -27.48 5.69
C ILE A 419 -33.22 -28.27 6.75
N GLU A 420 -33.88 -28.50 7.88
CA GLU A 420 -33.43 -29.37 8.97
C GLU A 420 -34.20 -30.70 8.89
N PRO A 421 -33.54 -31.87 8.86
CA PRO A 421 -34.23 -33.15 8.85
C PRO A 421 -35.00 -33.40 10.17
N GLY A 422 -36.24 -33.92 10.07
CA GLY A 422 -37.01 -34.37 11.24
C GLY A 422 -38.35 -33.65 11.46
N SER A 423 -38.96 -33.89 12.62
CA SER A 423 -40.22 -33.23 13.01
C SER A 423 -39.94 -31.85 13.63
N ILE A 424 -40.91 -30.93 13.56
CA ILE A 424 -40.77 -29.56 14.09
C ILE A 424 -40.27 -29.52 15.54
N ALA A 425 -40.61 -30.54 16.35
CA ALA A 425 -40.26 -30.63 17.76
C ALA A 425 -38.76 -30.74 18.05
N ILE A 426 -37.98 -31.26 17.09
CA ILE A 426 -36.52 -31.41 17.19
C ILE A 426 -35.76 -30.43 16.29
N GLN A 427 -36.47 -29.64 15.48
CA GLN A 427 -35.85 -28.69 14.57
C GLN A 427 -35.48 -27.37 15.26
N TYR A 428 -34.44 -26.75 14.72
CA TYR A 428 -33.93 -25.44 15.09
C TYR A 428 -34.21 -24.42 13.98
N THR A 429 -34.14 -23.14 14.30
CA THR A 429 -34.14 -22.03 13.34
C THR A 429 -33.30 -20.92 13.95
N TRP A 430 -32.94 -19.90 13.19
CA TRP A 430 -32.10 -18.82 13.69
C TRP A 430 -32.67 -17.46 13.36
N ALA A 431 -32.46 -16.48 14.24
CA ALA A 431 -32.90 -15.11 14.04
C ALA A 431 -31.68 -14.23 13.81
N VAL A 432 -31.61 -13.59 12.66
CA VAL A 432 -30.49 -12.72 12.28
C VAL A 432 -30.95 -11.27 12.43
N PRO A 433 -30.32 -10.45 13.29
CA PRO A 433 -30.56 -9.01 13.25
C PRO A 433 -30.07 -8.46 11.89
N CYS A 434 -30.82 -7.56 11.25
CA CYS A 434 -30.50 -7.11 9.89
C CYS A 434 -30.70 -5.61 9.62
N ASN A 435 -31.23 -4.85 10.60
CA ASN A 435 -31.33 -3.39 10.52
C ASN A 435 -31.50 -2.81 11.92
N ILE A 436 -30.52 -2.04 12.38
CA ILE A 436 -30.48 -1.47 13.73
C ILE A 436 -30.47 0.04 13.63
N LYS A 437 -31.45 0.67 14.27
CA LYS A 437 -31.53 2.13 14.41
C LYS A 437 -31.56 2.47 15.89
N GLY A 438 -30.49 3.08 16.38
CA GLY A 438 -30.34 3.52 17.75
C GLY A 438 -30.84 4.95 17.97
N SER A 439 -31.36 5.21 19.17
CA SER A 439 -31.51 6.54 19.78
C SER A 439 -30.89 6.50 21.18
N ARG A 440 -30.77 7.64 21.86
CA ARG A 440 -30.25 7.70 23.24
C ARG A 440 -31.01 6.81 24.25
N SER A 441 -32.25 6.39 23.95
CA SER A 441 -33.11 5.68 24.91
C SER A 441 -33.60 4.31 24.43
N TYR A 442 -33.56 4.02 23.12
CA TYR A 442 -34.00 2.73 22.60
C TYR A 442 -33.40 2.40 21.23
N TYR A 443 -33.34 1.10 20.93
CA TYR A 443 -33.12 0.54 19.61
C TYR A 443 -34.43 0.16 18.92
N THR A 444 -34.44 0.29 17.60
CA THR A 444 -35.31 -0.46 16.71
C THR A 444 -34.45 -1.48 15.97
N ILE A 445 -34.70 -2.76 16.22
CA ILE A 445 -33.95 -3.87 15.62
C ILE A 445 -34.91 -4.68 14.75
N SER A 446 -34.53 -4.89 13.49
CA SER A 446 -35.22 -5.84 12.61
C SER A 446 -34.54 -7.20 12.72
N PHE A 447 -35.33 -8.23 12.97
CA PHE A 447 -34.90 -9.62 12.94
C PHE A 447 -35.48 -10.31 11.71
N TYR A 448 -34.66 -11.17 11.13
CA TYR A 448 -35.06 -12.12 10.11
C TYR A 448 -34.83 -13.53 10.64
N CYS A 449 -35.92 -14.25 10.90
CA CYS A 449 -35.87 -15.67 11.22
C CYS A 449 -35.62 -16.42 9.92
N LEU A 450 -34.59 -17.26 9.86
CA LEU A 450 -34.31 -18.11 8.72
C LEU A 450 -35.52 -19.01 8.46
N PRO A 451 -36.18 -18.88 7.30
CA PRO A 451 -37.36 -19.66 7.00
C PRO A 451 -37.07 -21.15 7.13
N LEU A 452 -37.84 -21.90 7.92
CA LEU A 452 -37.69 -23.33 8.11
C LEU A 452 -38.82 -24.07 7.39
N GLU A 453 -38.47 -25.10 6.60
CA GLU A 453 -39.47 -25.93 5.93
C GLU A 453 -40.41 -26.61 6.93
N GLY A 454 -41.72 -26.55 6.65
CA GLY A 454 -42.75 -27.14 7.53
C GLY A 454 -43.12 -26.31 8.77
N ALA A 455 -42.47 -25.18 9.04
CA ALA A 455 -42.87 -24.23 10.07
C ALA A 455 -44.00 -23.29 9.60
N ASP A 456 -44.93 -22.99 10.50
CA ASP A 456 -46.02 -22.02 10.27
C ASP A 456 -45.69 -20.62 10.82
N GLY A 457 -44.65 -20.52 11.65
CA GLY A 457 -44.07 -19.27 12.12
C GLY A 457 -43.01 -19.50 13.19
N TYR A 458 -42.62 -18.43 13.86
CA TYR A 458 -41.56 -18.47 14.87
C TYR A 458 -41.94 -17.70 16.12
N GLU A 459 -41.39 -18.13 17.26
CA GLU A 459 -41.40 -17.36 18.49
C GLU A 459 -40.01 -16.80 18.71
N LEU A 460 -39.90 -15.47 18.77
CA LEU A 460 -38.66 -14.74 19.01
C LEU A 460 -38.72 -14.11 20.40
N GLN A 461 -37.68 -14.30 21.20
CA GLN A 461 -37.51 -13.63 22.48
C GLN A 461 -36.25 -12.77 22.46
N ILE A 462 -36.34 -11.59 23.06
CA ILE A 462 -35.22 -10.67 23.23
C ILE A 462 -35.13 -10.29 24.70
N SER A 463 -33.95 -10.40 25.28
CA SER A 463 -33.68 -10.17 26.69
C SER A 463 -32.44 -9.32 26.91
N THR A 464 -32.41 -8.59 28.02
CA THR A 464 -31.20 -7.90 28.48
C THR A 464 -30.34 -8.77 29.41
N VAL A 465 -30.70 -10.05 29.60
CA VAL A 465 -29.99 -11.02 30.44
C VAL A 465 -29.97 -12.40 29.77
N GLU A 466 -28.88 -13.14 29.95
CA GLU A 466 -28.64 -14.42 29.26
C GLU A 466 -29.65 -15.52 29.63
N ASN A 467 -30.15 -15.51 30.86
CA ASN A 467 -31.10 -16.51 31.36
C ASN A 467 -32.56 -16.27 30.93
N PHE A 468 -32.83 -15.25 30.12
CA PHE A 468 -34.18 -14.88 29.66
C PHE A 468 -35.21 -14.71 30.79
N ALA A 469 -34.80 -14.10 31.90
CA ALA A 469 -35.72 -13.78 33.01
C ALA A 469 -36.97 -13.03 32.51
N LYS A 470 -38.15 -13.42 32.99
CA LYS A 470 -39.47 -12.98 32.46
C LYS A 470 -39.65 -11.46 32.46
N ASN A 471 -39.18 -10.76 33.49
CA ASN A 471 -39.25 -9.30 33.62
C ASN A 471 -38.23 -8.53 32.76
N LYS A 472 -37.28 -9.23 32.15
CA LYS A 472 -36.24 -8.68 31.27
C LYS A 472 -36.41 -9.10 29.81
N THR A 473 -37.41 -9.93 29.51
CA THR A 473 -37.58 -10.58 28.20
C THR A 473 -38.87 -10.15 27.52
N LYS A 474 -38.79 -9.75 26.24
CA LYS A 474 -39.94 -9.50 25.37
C LYS A 474 -40.08 -10.66 24.38
N THR A 475 -41.31 -11.17 24.24
CA THR A 475 -41.64 -12.25 23.30
C THR A 475 -42.43 -11.71 22.11
N PHE A 476 -42.11 -12.20 20.92
CA PHE A 476 -42.68 -11.78 19.65
C PHE A 476 -43.10 -13.00 18.85
N ASN A 477 -44.33 -12.98 18.33
CA ASN A 477 -44.74 -13.89 17.28
C ASN A 477 -44.25 -13.35 15.93
N VAL A 478 -43.55 -14.20 15.20
CA VAL A 478 -43.05 -13.95 13.86
C VAL A 478 -43.84 -14.82 12.89
N LYS A 479 -44.26 -14.23 11.78
CA LYS A 479 -45.00 -14.96 10.74
C LYS A 479 -44.05 -15.88 9.96
N LYS A 480 -44.61 -16.75 9.12
CA LYS A 480 -43.86 -17.67 8.26
C LYS A 480 -42.82 -16.97 7.35
N ASP A 481 -43.04 -15.70 7.00
CA ASP A 481 -42.09 -14.89 6.23
C ASP A 481 -40.78 -14.56 7.00
N GLY A 482 -40.72 -14.89 8.29
CA GLY A 482 -39.55 -14.73 9.15
C GLY A 482 -39.27 -13.29 9.57
N LYS A 483 -40.03 -12.30 9.09
CA LYS A 483 -39.70 -10.88 9.31
C LYS A 483 -40.34 -10.34 10.58
N ARG A 484 -39.53 -9.72 11.43
CA ARG A 484 -40.00 -9.01 12.63
C ARG A 484 -39.25 -7.72 12.85
N VAL A 485 -39.97 -6.60 12.92
CA VAL A 485 -39.40 -5.33 13.39
C VAL A 485 -39.73 -5.15 14.86
N CYS A 486 -38.71 -5.16 15.72
CA CYS A 486 -38.82 -4.98 17.16
C CYS A 486 -38.47 -3.53 17.52
N ARG A 487 -39.48 -2.74 17.87
CA ARG A 487 -39.34 -1.32 18.25
C ARG A 487 -39.23 -1.18 19.76
N ARG A 488 -38.58 -0.09 20.21
CA ARG A 488 -38.47 0.29 21.63
C ARG A 488 -37.81 -0.80 22.48
N ILE A 489 -36.70 -1.36 21.99
CA ILE A 489 -35.81 -2.19 22.81
C ILE A 489 -34.97 -1.23 23.65
N PRO A 490 -35.02 -1.27 24.99
CA PRO A 490 -34.31 -0.30 25.83
C PRO A 490 -32.82 -0.22 25.47
N ASN A 491 -32.31 1.00 25.29
CA ASN A 491 -30.90 1.26 25.08
C ASN A 491 -30.27 1.58 26.44
N TYR A 492 -29.83 0.55 27.15
CA TYR A 492 -28.97 0.74 28.32
C TYR A 492 -27.55 0.82 27.78
N LEU A 493 -26.95 2.01 27.84
CA LEU A 493 -25.58 2.29 27.41
C LEU A 493 -24.65 1.11 27.78
N SER A 494 -24.17 0.37 26.77
CA SER A 494 -23.18 -0.73 26.82
C SER A 494 -23.61 -2.17 27.21
N ASN A 495 -24.89 -2.56 27.15
CA ASN A 495 -25.27 -3.95 27.46
C ASN A 495 -25.55 -4.83 26.23
N MET A 496 -24.84 -5.97 26.18
CA MET A 496 -25.09 -7.13 25.30
C MET A 496 -26.58 -7.52 25.33
N LEU A 497 -27.21 -7.64 24.16
CA LEU A 497 -28.57 -8.15 24.02
C LEU A 497 -28.54 -9.65 23.76
N TYR A 498 -29.40 -10.39 24.44
CA TYR A 498 -29.59 -11.82 24.23
C TYR A 498 -30.89 -12.03 23.47
N TYR A 499 -30.90 -12.92 22.48
CA TYR A 499 -32.12 -13.28 21.80
C TYR A 499 -32.15 -14.78 21.52
N ARG A 500 -33.35 -15.31 21.42
CA ARG A 500 -33.58 -16.71 21.07
C ARG A 500 -34.79 -16.87 20.19
N VAL A 501 -34.76 -17.86 19.33
CA VAL A 501 -35.87 -18.16 18.43
C VAL A 501 -36.15 -19.66 18.43
N ARG A 502 -37.41 -20.02 18.23
CA ARG A 502 -37.82 -21.39 17.94
C ARG A 502 -38.94 -21.40 16.88
N PRO A 503 -38.98 -22.40 16.00
CA PRO A 503 -40.08 -22.53 15.06
C PRO A 503 -41.33 -23.08 15.76
N TYR A 504 -42.49 -22.91 15.15
CA TYR A 504 -43.69 -23.65 15.53
C TYR A 504 -44.47 -24.12 14.32
N LYS A 505 -45.22 -25.22 14.52
CA LYS A 505 -46.22 -25.73 13.59
C LYS A 505 -47.60 -25.65 14.24
N LEU A 506 -48.62 -25.32 13.46
CA LEU A 506 -50.00 -25.29 13.91
C LEU A 506 -50.65 -26.65 13.68
N MET A 507 -51.28 -27.19 14.72
CA MET A 507 -52.25 -28.29 14.58
C MET A 507 -53.57 -27.79 15.16
N GLY A 508 -54.45 -27.33 14.27
CA GLY A 508 -55.63 -26.55 14.67
C GLY A 508 -55.23 -25.17 15.21
N GLN A 509 -55.67 -24.85 16.43
CA GLN A 509 -55.31 -23.60 17.13
C GLN A 509 -54.08 -23.72 18.02
N THR A 510 -53.52 -24.92 18.17
CA THR A 510 -52.39 -25.20 19.08
C THR A 510 -51.06 -25.10 18.35
N LYS A 511 -50.10 -24.41 18.97
CA LYS A 511 -48.71 -24.30 18.48
C LYS A 511 -47.84 -25.41 19.09
N PHE A 512 -47.24 -26.22 18.23
CA PHE A 512 -46.21 -27.18 18.59
C PHE A 512 -44.86 -26.56 18.29
N TYR A 513 -44.06 -26.33 19.33
CA TYR A 513 -42.81 -25.62 19.24
C TYR A 513 -41.64 -26.56 19.00
N GLY A 514 -40.69 -26.10 18.21
CA GLY A 514 -39.35 -26.69 18.12
C GLY A 514 -38.43 -26.23 19.23
N GLN A 515 -37.14 -26.46 19.02
CA GLN A 515 -36.10 -26.17 20.00
C GLN A 515 -35.67 -24.70 19.95
N TRP A 516 -35.23 -24.19 21.10
CA TRP A 516 -34.66 -22.85 21.19
C TRP A 516 -33.23 -22.83 20.70
N THR A 517 -32.91 -21.89 19.82
CA THR A 517 -31.53 -21.45 19.58
C THR A 517 -31.30 -20.12 20.28
N HIS A 518 -30.13 -19.94 20.89
CA HIS A 518 -29.78 -18.75 21.65
C HIS A 518 -28.58 -18.07 20.99
N ASN A 519 -28.60 -16.74 20.93
CA ASN A 519 -27.46 -15.97 20.46
C ASN A 519 -27.44 -14.62 21.18
N ARG A 520 -26.31 -13.92 21.09
CA ARG A 520 -26.10 -12.61 21.67
C ARG A 520 -25.66 -11.63 20.60
N PHE A 521 -25.93 -10.36 20.82
CA PHE A 521 -25.63 -9.30 19.89
C PHE A 521 -25.17 -8.07 20.66
N ASP A 522 -24.04 -7.51 20.24
CA ASP A 522 -23.50 -6.25 20.73
C ASP A 522 -23.89 -5.13 19.75
N PRO A 523 -24.81 -4.21 20.13
CA PRO A 523 -25.47 -3.26 19.21
C PRO A 523 -24.68 -2.12 18.58
#